data_AF-A0A174XEJ0-F1
#
_entry.id   AF-A0A174XEJ0-F1
#
_cell.length_a   1.000
_cell.length_b   1.000
_cell.length_c   1.000
_cell.angle_alpha   90.00
_cell.angle_beta   90.00
_cell.angle_gamma   90.00
#
_symmetry.space_group_name_H-M   'P 1'
#
loop_
_entity.id
_entity.type
_entity.pdbx_description
1 polymer ?
#
loop_
_entity_poly.entity_id
_entity_poly.type
_entity_poly.pdbx_seq_one_letter_code
_entity_poly.pdbx_strand_id
1 'polypeptide(L)'
;MWLTSIAMCYLDCFIDNLNYTFQDFLIIFFELLARITLVIGAISIFPQEPYSNKRVWFYYIIMGGSLTIIDTFIRLAGTLQKLLF
;
A
#
# COMPACT_ATOMS: atom_id res chain seq x y z
N MET A 1 12.09 24.98 3.45
CA MET A 1 12.83 24.56 2.25
C MET A 1 14.18 23.90 2.57
N TRP A 2 14.97 24.39 3.55
CA TRP A 2 16.22 23.72 3.96
C TRP A 2 16.02 22.42 4.75
N LEU A 3 15.10 22.42 5.72
CA LEU A 3 14.81 21.24 6.56
C LEU A 3 14.31 20.04 5.75
N THR A 4 13.47 20.28 4.75
CA THR A 4 12.94 19.26 3.83
C THR A 4 14.03 18.67 2.93
N SER A 5 15.01 19.48 2.51
CA SER A 5 16.15 19.02 1.71
C SER A 5 17.12 18.16 2.52
N ILE A 6 17.43 18.59 3.75
CA ILE A 6 18.28 17.82 4.68
C ILE A 6 17.62 16.49 5.04
N ALA A 7 16.31 16.50 5.32
CA ALA A 7 15.56 15.29 5.61
C ALA A 7 15.54 14.31 4.43
N MET A 8 15.40 14.80 3.19
CA MET A 8 15.48 13.95 2.00
C MET A 8 16.86 13.33 1.81
N CYS A 9 17.96 14.11 1.93
CA CYS A 9 19.32 13.55 1.83
C CYS A 9 19.61 12.50 2.90
N TYR A 10 19.15 12.71 4.14
CA TYR A 10 19.32 11.72 5.21
C TYR A 10 18.50 10.46 4.96
N LEU A 11 17.29 10.61 4.44
CA LEU A 11 16.41 9.49 4.11
C LEU A 11 16.98 8.69 2.93
N ASP A 12 17.55 9.36 1.93
CA ASP A 12 18.21 8.75 0.78
C ASP A 12 19.44 7.93 1.21
N CYS A 13 20.34 8.53 2.00
CA CYS A 13 21.48 7.82 2.61
C CYS A 13 21.04 6.65 3.51
N PHE A 14 19.95 6.81 4.28
CA PHE A 14 19.42 5.76 5.14
C PHE A 14 18.87 4.60 4.32
N ILE A 15 18.14 4.89 3.23
CA ILE A 15 17.66 3.88 2.30
C ILE A 15 18.84 3.18 1.65
N ASP A 16 19.78 3.90 1.03
CA ASP A 16 20.95 3.31 0.35
C ASP A 16 21.81 2.41 1.24
N ASN A 17 21.83 2.67 2.55
CA ASN A 17 22.56 1.88 3.52
C ASN A 17 21.81 0.61 3.97
N LEU A 18 20.54 0.43 3.60
CA LEU A 18 19.76 -0.78 3.86
C LEU A 18 20.03 -1.85 2.80
N ASN A 19 19.94 -3.12 3.21
CA ASN A 19 19.99 -4.24 2.28
C ASN A 19 18.88 -4.11 1.23
N TYR A 20 19.22 -4.28 -0.04
CA TYR A 20 18.30 -4.23 -1.16
C TYR A 20 17.02 -5.09 -0.96
N THR A 21 17.16 -6.27 -0.35
CA THR A 21 16.01 -7.14 -0.03
C THR A 21 15.11 -6.53 1.04
N PHE A 22 15.68 -5.82 2.01
CA PHE A 22 14.94 -5.13 3.05
C PHE A 22 14.26 -3.85 2.52
N GLN A 23 14.90 -3.14 1.59
CA GLN A 23 14.27 -2.02 0.88
C GLN A 23 13.04 -2.49 0.09
N ASP A 24 13.17 -3.56 -0.69
CA ASP A 24 12.05 -4.13 -1.47
C ASP A 24 10.90 -4.58 -0.56
N PHE A 25 11.22 -5.21 0.58
CA PHE A 25 10.23 -5.53 1.61
C PHE A 25 9.49 -4.27 2.12
N LEU A 26 10.23 -3.21 2.49
CA LEU A 26 9.63 -1.97 2.99
C LEU A 26 8.72 -1.29 1.95
N ILE A 27 9.13 -1.28 0.68
CA ILE A 27 8.34 -0.69 -0.41
C ILE A 27 6.99 -1.43 -0.53
N ILE A 28 7.02 -2.75 -0.61
CA ILE A 28 5.80 -3.56 -0.73
C ILE A 28 4.94 -3.45 0.54
N PHE A 29 5.55 -3.34 1.72
CA PHE A 29 4.84 -3.14 2.98
C PHE A 29 4.06 -1.82 3.01
N PHE A 30 4.70 -0.71 2.64
CA PHE A 30 4.03 0.59 2.57
C PHE A 30 2.99 0.64 1.45
N GLU A 31 3.24 -0.03 0.32
CA GLU A 31 2.24 -0.19 -0.74
C GLU A 31 0.98 -0.90 -0.24
N LEU A 32 1.15 -2.00 0.51
CA LEU A 32 0.05 -2.73 1.12
C LEU A 32 -0.75 -1.85 2.09
N LEU A 33 -0.05 -1.13 2.98
CA LEU A 33 -0.67 -0.18 3.91
C LEU A 33 -1.50 0.88 3.19
N ALA A 34 -0.93 1.51 2.15
CA ALA A 34 -1.64 2.53 1.38
C ALA A 34 -2.91 1.97 0.72
N ARG A 35 -2.86 0.76 0.15
CA ARG A 35 -4.03 0.11 -0.44
C ARG A 35 -5.11 -0.20 0.59
N ILE A 36 -4.74 -0.67 1.78
CA ILE A 36 -5.68 -0.90 2.89
C ILE A 36 -6.34 0.42 3.32
N THR A 37 -5.56 1.48 3.51
CA THR A 37 -6.09 2.81 3.87
C THR A 37 -7.05 3.34 2.81
N LEU A 38 -6.75 3.16 1.52
CA LEU A 38 -7.64 3.54 0.42
C LEU A 38 -8.96 2.78 0.45
N VAL A 39 -8.94 1.47 0.70
CA VAL A 39 -10.17 0.67 0.80
C VAL A 39 -11.01 1.08 2.02
N ILE A 40 -10.38 1.34 3.17
CA ILE A 40 -11.07 1.85 4.36
C ILE A 40 -11.71 3.22 4.07
N GLY A 41 -10.97 4.12 3.42
CA GLY A 41 -11.47 5.43 2.98
C GLY A 41 -12.59 5.32 1.95
N ALA A 42 -12.55 4.32 1.07
CA ALA A 42 -13.65 4.04 0.16
C ALA A 42 -14.89 3.54 0.93
N ILE A 43 -14.73 2.65 1.90
CA ILE A 43 -15.84 2.16 2.74
C ILE A 43 -16.56 3.30 3.48
N SER A 44 -15.83 4.33 3.94
CA SER A 44 -16.44 5.47 4.63
C SER A 44 -17.32 6.35 3.72
N ILE A 45 -17.11 6.31 2.40
CA ILE A 45 -17.93 7.02 1.39
C ILE A 45 -19.01 6.14 0.76
N PHE A 46 -19.44 5.09 1.47
CA PHE A 46 -20.45 4.15 0.99
C PHE A 46 -21.73 4.84 0.49
N PRO A 47 -22.20 4.57 -0.74
CA PRO A 47 -23.42 5.17 -1.27
C PRO A 47 -24.67 4.78 -0.45
N GLN A 48 -25.33 5.76 0.16
CA GLN A 48 -26.50 5.49 1.01
C GLN A 48 -27.74 5.06 0.23
N GLU A 49 -27.88 5.48 -1.02
CA GLU A 49 -29.02 5.12 -1.87
C GLU A 49 -29.03 3.61 -2.19
N PRO A 50 -30.12 2.89 -1.86
CA PRO A 50 -30.28 1.48 -2.22
C PRO A 50 -30.55 1.34 -3.72
N TYR A 51 -30.01 0.28 -4.34
CA TYR A 51 -30.22 -0.07 -5.76
C TYR A 51 -29.79 0.98 -6.80
N SER A 52 -28.80 1.82 -6.46
CA SER A 52 -28.17 2.75 -7.40
C SER A 52 -27.02 2.10 -8.18
N ASN A 53 -26.84 2.46 -9.46
CA ASN A 53 -25.63 2.11 -10.22
C ASN A 53 -24.34 2.50 -9.47
N LYS A 54 -24.37 3.57 -8.69
CA LYS A 54 -23.24 4.01 -7.86
C LYS A 54 -22.82 2.93 -6.86
N ARG A 55 -23.77 2.19 -6.28
CA ARG A 55 -23.50 1.11 -5.31
C ARG A 55 -22.92 -0.13 -6.00
N VAL A 56 -23.36 -0.44 -7.22
CA VAL A 56 -22.76 -1.51 -8.04
C VAL A 56 -21.30 -1.20 -8.37
N TRP A 57 -21.03 0.00 -8.87
CA TRP A 57 -19.67 0.47 -9.13
C TRP A 57 -18.81 0.51 -7.86
N PHE A 58 -19.40 0.88 -6.73
CA PHE A 58 -18.74 0.84 -5.43
C PHE A 58 -18.27 -0.57 -5.08
N TYR A 59 -19.14 -1.58 -5.19
CA TYR A 59 -18.75 -2.97 -4.94
C TYR A 59 -17.67 -3.46 -5.91
N TYR A 60 -17.74 -3.06 -7.17
CA TYR A 60 -16.71 -3.40 -8.16
C TYR A 60 -15.33 -2.84 -7.78
N ILE A 61 -15.28 -1.58 -7.35
CA ILE A 61 -14.04 -0.92 -6.90
C ILE A 61 -13.50 -1.59 -5.64
N ILE A 62 -14.36 -1.91 -4.65
CA ILE A 62 -13.92 -2.58 -3.41
C ILE A 62 -13.40 -3.99 -3.71
N MET A 63 -14.11 -4.78 -4.52
CA MET A 63 -13.67 -6.12 -4.94
C MET A 63 -12.33 -6.08 -5.67
N GLY A 64 -12.16 -5.14 -6.61
CA GLY A 64 -10.88 -4.93 -7.29
C GLY A 64 -9.77 -4.49 -6.34
N GLY A 65 -10.07 -3.57 -5.42
CA GLY A 65 -9.15 -3.13 -4.38
C GLY A 65 -8.69 -4.30 -3.49
N SER A 66 -9.62 -5.13 -3.02
CA SER A 66 -9.33 -6.32 -2.22
C SER A 66 -8.44 -7.33 -2.96
N LEU A 67 -8.68 -7.57 -4.25
CA LEU A 67 -7.81 -8.44 -5.06
C LEU A 67 -6.37 -7.91 -5.11
N THR A 68 -6.21 -6.60 -5.30
CA THR A 68 -4.86 -6.00 -5.32
C THR A 68 -4.17 -6.06 -3.97
N ILE A 69 -4.91 -5.92 -2.86
CA ILE A 69 -4.36 -6.08 -1.51
C ILE A 69 -3.85 -7.51 -1.30
N ILE A 70 -4.60 -8.52 -1.75
CA ILE A 70 -4.19 -9.93 -1.64
C ILE A 70 -2.92 -10.19 -2.44
N ASP A 71 -2.83 -9.71 -3.68
CA ASP A 71 -1.63 -9.84 -4.50
C ASP A 71 -0.40 -9.18 -3.85
N THR A 72 -0.54 -7.94 -3.40
CA THR A 72 0.54 -7.22 -2.70
C THR A 72 0.95 -7.94 -1.41
N PHE A 73 0.00 -8.53 -0.67
CA PHE A 73 0.30 -9.33 0.53
C PHE A 73 1.08 -10.60 0.22
N ILE A 74 0.75 -11.32 -0.86
CA ILE A 74 1.51 -12.50 -1.30
C ILE A 74 2.94 -12.11 -1.65
N ARG A 75 3.11 -11.00 -2.39
CA ARG A 75 4.44 -10.46 -2.73
C ARG A 75 5.25 -10.10 -1.48
N LEU A 76 4.60 -9.50 -0.48
CA LEU A 76 5.21 -9.16 0.80
C LEU A 76 5.67 -10.41 1.57
N ALA A 77 4.84 -11.45 1.62
CA ALA A 77 5.21 -12.71 2.26
C ALA A 77 6.42 -13.36 1.56
N GLY A 78 6.47 -13.27 0.23
CA GLY A 78 7.60 -13.77 -0.56
C GLY A 78 8.91 -13.00 -0.28
N THR A 79 8.87 -11.68 -0.14
CA THR A 79 10.07 -10.90 0.21
C THR A 79 10.48 -11.11 1.66
N LEU A 80 9.52 -11.26 2.58
CA LEU A 80 9.80 -11.63 3.97
C LEU A 80 10.51 -12.98 4.07
N GLN A 81 10.06 -13.98 3.30
CA GLN A 81 10.72 -15.28 3.25
C GLN A 81 12.17 -15.18 2.76
N LYS A 82 12.43 -14.41 1.70
CA LYS A 82 13.79 -14.14 1.19
C LYS A 82 14.68 -13.37 2.17
N LEU A 83 14.08 -12.64 3.10
CA LEU A 83 14.80 -11.88 4.10
C LEU A 83 15.21 -12.74 5.31
N LEU A 84 14.45 -13.80 5.58
CA LEU A 84 14.65 -14.69 6.73
C LEU A 84 15.54 -15.90 6.43
N PHE A 85 15.72 -16.28 5.17
CA PHE A 85 16.49 -17.45 4.71
C PHE A 85 17.47 -17.06 3.61
#